data_AF-A0A944EWS6-F1
#
_entry.id   AF-A0A944EWS6-F1
#
_cell.length_a   1.000
_cell.length_b   1.000
_cell.length_c   1.000
_cell.angle_alpha   90.00
_cell.angle_beta   90.00
_cell.angle_gamma   90.00
#
_symmetry.space_group_name_H-M   'P 1'
#
loop_
_entity.id
_entity.type
_entity.pdbx_description
1 polymer ?
#
loop_
_entity_poly.entity_id
_entity_poly.type
_entity_poly.pdbx_seq_one_letter_code
_entity_poly.pdbx_strand_id
1 'polypeptide(L)'
;MGRDEVLRLLQEREAACRGEADRLRQEAERIAELLTACEEELARISTACQVVGELPMVHTPAGPVRPPVPSPHAEMFRPGRAEVRDAGEVLTEQVLEVLTGPAGPVRCRQVVEGLGLEVTPRNVGGCAIT
;
A
#
# COMPACT_ATOMS: atom_id res chain seq x y z
N MET A 1 -10.61 -32.96 56.29
CA MET A 1 -11.45 -31.95 55.60
C MET A 1 -12.89 -32.43 55.61
N GLY A 2 -13.85 -31.55 55.91
CA GLY A 2 -15.27 -31.87 55.89
C GLY A 2 -15.89 -31.72 54.50
N ARG A 3 -17.06 -32.31 54.28
CA ARG A 3 -17.83 -32.21 53.01
C ARG A 3 -18.04 -30.76 52.56
N ASP A 4 -18.33 -29.86 53.50
CA ASP A 4 -18.65 -28.45 53.18
C ASP A 4 -17.40 -27.68 52.73
N GLU A 5 -16.23 -28.00 53.29
CA GLU A 5 -14.94 -27.44 52.86
C GLU A 5 -14.64 -27.81 51.40
N VAL A 6 -14.87 -29.08 51.04
CA VAL A 6 -14.67 -29.57 49.68
C VAL A 6 -15.65 -28.90 48.70
N LEU A 7 -16.92 -28.76 49.08
CA LEU A 7 -17.92 -28.06 48.27
C LEU A 7 -17.54 -26.60 48.02
N ARG A 8 -17.08 -25.88 49.06
CA ARG A 8 -16.63 -24.49 48.92
C ARG A 8 -15.46 -24.38 47.94
N LEU A 9 -14.44 -25.22 48.07
CA LEU A 9 -13.27 -25.22 47.18
C LEU A 9 -13.64 -25.52 45.72
N LEU A 10 -14.58 -26.45 45.51
CA LEU A 10 -15.08 -26.76 44.17
C LEU A 10 -15.82 -25.59 43.56
N GLN A 11 -16.68 -24.91 44.32
CA GLN A 11 -17.41 -23.72 43.86
C GLN A 11 -16.47 -22.56 43.51
N GLU A 12 -15.43 -22.33 44.33
CA GLU A 12 -14.39 -21.33 44.04
C GLU A 12 -13.65 -21.67 42.75
N ARG A 13 -13.32 -22.94 42.54
CA ARG A 13 -12.67 -23.37 41.30
C ARG A 13 -13.57 -23.29 40.08
N GLU A 14 -14.83 -23.67 40.22
CA GLU A 14 -15.84 -23.51 39.18
C GLU A 14 -15.99 -22.05 38.76
N ALA A 15 -16.06 -21.13 39.73
CA ALA A 15 -16.13 -19.69 39.47
C ALA A 15 -14.88 -19.18 38.76
N ALA A 16 -13.69 -19.59 39.21
CA ALA A 16 -12.43 -19.22 38.56
C ALA A 16 -12.36 -19.73 37.12
N CYS A 17 -12.70 -20.99 36.87
CA CYS A 17 -12.70 -21.57 35.53
C CYS A 17 -13.72 -20.90 34.60
N ARG A 18 -14.91 -20.51 35.11
CA ARG A 18 -15.88 -19.74 34.32
C ARG A 18 -15.33 -18.37 33.93
N GLY A 19 -14.74 -17.65 34.89
CA GLY A 19 -14.12 -16.35 34.61
C GLY A 19 -12.99 -16.44 33.58
N GLU A 20 -12.15 -17.47 33.67
CA GLU A 20 -11.11 -17.73 32.67
C GLU A 20 -11.69 -18.06 31.29
N ALA A 21 -12.75 -18.87 31.22
CA ALA A 21 -13.42 -19.19 29.97
C ALA A 21 -14.01 -17.94 29.30
N ASP A 22 -14.65 -17.06 30.08
CA ASP A 22 -15.22 -15.80 29.55
C ASP A 22 -14.13 -14.84 29.07
N ARG A 23 -13.03 -14.71 29.81
CA ARG A 23 -11.85 -13.95 29.37
C ARG A 23 -11.29 -14.49 28.05
N LEU A 24 -11.14 -15.80 27.93
CA LEU A 24 -10.62 -16.44 26.72
C LEU A 24 -11.54 -16.27 25.52
N ARG A 25 -12.87 -16.28 25.72
CA ARG A 25 -13.84 -15.98 24.66
C ARG A 25 -13.69 -14.55 24.14
N GLN A 26 -13.59 -13.59 25.05
CA GLN A 26 -13.39 -12.18 24.67
C GLN A 26 -12.08 -11.97 23.91
N GLU A 27 -11.00 -12.65 24.33
CA GLU A 27 -9.73 -12.58 23.60
C GLU A 27 -9.83 -13.22 22.21
N ALA A 28 -10.54 -14.34 22.08
CA ALA A 28 -10.78 -14.98 20.80
C ALA A 28 -11.59 -14.08 19.84
N GLU A 29 -12.60 -13.38 20.36
CA GLU A 29 -13.38 -12.39 19.60
C GLU A 29 -12.49 -11.24 19.11
N ARG A 30 -11.67 -10.66 20.00
CA ARG A 30 -10.71 -9.62 19.63
C ARG A 30 -9.72 -10.09 18.56
N ILE A 31 -9.17 -11.30 18.69
CA ILE A 31 -8.26 -11.87 17.70
C ILE A 31 -8.96 -12.06 16.36
N ALA A 32 -10.21 -12.51 16.36
CA ALA A 32 -10.98 -12.66 15.13
C ALA A 32 -11.18 -11.32 14.42
N GLU A 33 -11.52 -10.25 15.15
CA GLU A 33 -11.64 -8.90 14.59
C GLU A 33 -10.32 -8.41 13.98
N LEU A 34 -9.20 -8.62 14.66
CA LEU A 34 -7.87 -8.27 14.15
C LEU A 34 -7.50 -9.07 12.90
N LEU A 35 -7.84 -10.36 12.85
CA LEU A 35 -7.61 -11.20 11.68
C LEU A 35 -8.42 -10.69 10.48
N THR A 36 -9.69 -10.37 10.66
CA THR A 36 -10.52 -9.79 9.59
C THR A 36 -9.92 -8.50 9.05
N ALA A 37 -9.48 -7.59 9.93
CA ALA A 37 -8.83 -6.34 9.49
C ALA A 37 -7.53 -6.58 8.70
N CYS A 38 -6.72 -7.56 9.12
CA CYS A 38 -5.51 -7.96 8.40
C CYS A 38 -5.82 -8.58 7.02
N GLU A 39 -6.86 -9.41 6.93
CA GLU A 39 -7.29 -10.02 5.67
C GLU A 39 -7.80 -8.97 4.68
N GLU A 40 -8.57 -7.99 5.16
CA GLU A 40 -9.01 -6.85 4.36
C GLU A 40 -7.82 -6.03 3.84
N GLU A 41 -6.83 -5.76 4.70
CA GLU A 41 -5.63 -5.04 4.29
C GLU A 41 -4.81 -5.82 3.25
N LEU A 42 -4.66 -7.13 3.46
CA LEU A 42 -3.98 -8.00 2.50
C LEU A 42 -4.69 -7.97 1.14
N ALA A 43 -6.03 -8.01 1.12
CA ALA A 43 -6.81 -7.92 -0.11
C ALA A 43 -6.61 -6.58 -0.82
N ARG A 44 -6.55 -5.47 -0.06
CA ARG A 44 -6.24 -4.13 -0.60
C ARG A 44 -4.85 -4.09 -1.24
N ILE A 45 -3.82 -4.57 -0.53
CA ILE A 45 -2.44 -4.60 -1.02
C ILE A 45 -2.33 -5.48 -2.26
N SER A 46 -2.91 -6.68 -2.23
CA SER A 46 -2.93 -7.60 -3.38
C SER A 46 -3.54 -6.94 -4.62
N THR A 47 -4.68 -6.25 -4.45
CA THR A 47 -5.32 -5.50 -5.52
C THR A 47 -4.42 -4.38 -6.05
N ALA A 48 -3.78 -3.61 -5.16
CA ALA A 48 -2.86 -2.55 -5.55
C ALA A 48 -1.66 -3.10 -6.34
N CYS A 49 -1.07 -4.20 -5.90
CA CYS A 49 0.01 -4.88 -6.62
C CYS A 49 -0.42 -5.34 -8.01
N GLN A 50 -1.64 -5.89 -8.15
CA GLN A 50 -2.18 -6.27 -9.45
C GLN A 50 -2.33 -5.06 -10.37
N VAL A 51 -2.96 -3.98 -9.87
CA VAL A 51 -3.16 -2.75 -10.64
C VAL A 51 -1.83 -2.16 -11.11
N VAL A 52 -0.82 -2.11 -10.23
CA VAL A 52 0.52 -1.61 -10.59
C VAL A 52 1.19 -2.52 -11.61
N GLY A 53 1.05 -3.83 -11.49
CA GLY A 53 1.59 -4.80 -12.46
C GLY A 53 0.95 -4.72 -13.85
N GLU A 54 -0.28 -4.24 -13.94
CA GLU A 54 -1.01 -4.05 -15.21
C GLU A 54 -0.72 -2.68 -15.86
N LEU A 55 -0.03 -1.77 -15.18
CA LEU A 55 0.37 -0.50 -15.78
C LEU A 55 1.35 -0.79 -16.93
N PRO A 56 1.06 -0.33 -18.17
CA PRO A 56 1.99 -0.50 -19.27
C PRO A 56 3.31 0.15 -18.88
N MET A 57 4.43 -0.59 -18.97
CA MET A 57 5.75 0.02 -18.90
C MET A 57 5.80 1.09 -19.97
N VAL A 58 5.66 2.35 -19.55
CA VAL A 58 5.88 3.48 -20.43
C VAL A 58 7.39 3.46 -20.68
N HIS A 59 7.80 2.75 -21.72
CA HIS A 59 9.05 3.04 -22.39
C HIS A 59 8.89 4.47 -22.90
N THR A 60 9.33 5.44 -22.11
CA THR A 60 9.44 6.82 -22.54
C THR A 60 10.28 6.79 -23.81
N PRO A 61 9.72 7.13 -24.99
CA PRO A 61 10.57 7.30 -26.15
C PRO A 61 11.51 8.43 -25.79
N ALA A 62 12.82 8.18 -25.89
CA ALA A 62 13.85 9.20 -25.73
C ALA A 62 13.50 10.36 -26.66
N GLY A 63 12.89 11.40 -26.10
CA GLY A 63 12.59 12.63 -26.81
C GLY A 63 13.88 13.23 -27.33
N PRO A 64 13.86 13.90 -28.50
CA PRO A 64 15.07 14.35 -29.15
C PRO A 64 15.80 15.34 -28.25
N VAL A 65 17.04 14.98 -27.91
CA VAL A 65 17.99 15.83 -27.19
C VAL A 65 18.09 17.16 -27.95
N ARG A 66 17.44 18.20 -27.41
CA ARG A 66 17.64 19.56 -27.89
C ARG A 66 19.04 19.98 -27.45
N PRO A 67 19.94 20.38 -28.35
CA PRO A 67 21.29 20.74 -27.95
C PRO A 67 21.26 21.97 -27.02
N PRO A 68 21.98 21.94 -25.88
CA PRO A 68 22.03 23.07 -24.97
C PRO A 68 22.76 24.25 -25.63
N VAL A 69 22.17 25.43 -25.50
CA VAL A 69 22.75 26.70 -25.94
C VAL A 69 24.04 26.96 -25.14
N PRO A 70 25.19 27.24 -25.77
CA PRO A 70 26.43 27.44 -25.05
C PRO A 70 26.46 28.83 -24.42
N SER A 71 26.59 28.89 -23.09
CA SER A 71 27.05 30.09 -22.37
C SER A 71 28.56 29.97 -22.13
N PRO A 72 29.37 31.00 -22.41
CA PRO A 72 30.82 30.90 -22.38
C PRO A 72 31.36 31.30 -21.01
N HIS A 73 31.57 30.35 -20.10
CA HIS A 73 32.54 30.55 -19.02
C HIS A 73 33.27 29.25 -18.65
N ALA A 74 34.57 29.29 -18.95
CA ALA A 74 35.72 28.57 -18.44
C ALA A 74 35.54 27.32 -17.55
N GLU A 75 36.17 26.26 -18.05
CA GLU A 75 36.70 25.04 -17.45
C GLU A 75 37.05 25.09 -15.94
N MET A 76 36.62 24.08 -15.19
CA MET A 76 37.45 22.97 -14.68
C MET A 76 36.66 22.22 -13.61
N PHE A 77 36.38 20.95 -13.86
CA PHE A 77 36.32 19.80 -12.93
C PHE A 77 35.44 18.70 -13.56
N ARG A 78 36.07 17.58 -13.92
CA ARG A 78 35.44 16.27 -14.14
C ARG A 78 35.88 15.37 -12.98
N PRO A 79 35.15 14.29 -12.60
CA PRO A 79 33.94 13.75 -13.20
C PRO A 79 32.86 13.43 -12.14
N GLY A 80 31.77 14.21 -12.10
CA GLY A 80 30.56 13.75 -11.43
C GLY A 80 29.78 12.89 -12.40
N ARG A 81 29.66 11.58 -12.15
CA ARG A 81 28.56 10.78 -12.74
C ARG A 81 27.29 11.58 -12.48
N ALA A 82 26.70 12.16 -13.52
CA ALA A 82 25.29 12.44 -13.49
C ALA A 82 24.65 11.06 -13.29
N GLU A 83 24.20 10.79 -12.07
CA GLU A 83 23.26 9.72 -11.81
C GLU A 83 22.11 9.99 -12.77
N VAL A 84 22.10 9.23 -13.87
CA VAL A 84 20.87 9.00 -14.61
C VAL A 84 20.03 8.21 -13.62
N ARG A 85 19.39 8.92 -12.69
CA ARG A 85 18.31 8.36 -11.89
C ARG A 85 17.37 7.77 -12.91
N ASP A 86 17.23 6.46 -12.82
CA ASP A 86 16.35 5.74 -13.71
C ASP A 86 14.98 6.43 -13.64
N ALA A 87 14.36 6.71 -14.79
CA ALA A 87 13.06 7.37 -14.80
C ALA A 87 12.04 6.55 -13.97
N GLY A 88 12.28 5.24 -13.84
CA GLY A 88 11.59 4.35 -12.93
C GLY A 88 11.77 4.70 -11.44
N GLU A 89 12.97 5.06 -10.97
CA GLU A 89 13.21 5.45 -9.58
C GLU A 89 12.50 6.77 -9.23
N VAL A 90 12.52 7.74 -10.15
CA VAL A 90 11.82 9.02 -9.96
C VAL A 90 10.31 8.82 -9.91
N LEU A 91 9.75 7.99 -10.80
CA LEU A 91 8.33 7.65 -10.77
C LEU A 91 7.94 6.90 -9.50
N THR A 92 8.81 5.99 -9.03
CA THR A 92 8.58 5.20 -7.81
C THR A 92 8.55 6.11 -6.58
N GLU A 93 9.48 7.05 -6.46
CA GLU A 93 9.47 8.04 -5.38
C GLU A 93 8.23 8.93 -5.42
N GLN A 94 7.81 9.35 -6.61
CA GLN A 94 6.65 10.23 -6.78
C GLN A 94 5.33 9.50 -6.46
N VAL A 95 5.21 8.22 -6.81
CA VAL A 95 4.08 7.37 -6.41
C VAL A 95 4.09 7.14 -4.89
N LEU A 96 5.24 6.88 -4.29
CA LEU A 96 5.36 6.70 -2.84
C LEU A 96 5.00 7.98 -2.08
N GLU A 97 5.38 9.16 -2.56
CA GLU A 97 5.02 10.45 -1.97
C GLU A 97 3.49 10.67 -1.98
N VAL A 98 2.82 10.35 -3.09
CA VAL A 98 1.36 10.47 -3.22
C VAL A 98 0.62 9.46 -2.34
N LEU A 99 1.17 8.25 -2.15
CA LEU A 99 0.56 7.21 -1.31
C LEU A 99 0.80 7.42 0.19
N THR A 100 1.86 8.14 0.57
CA THR A 100 2.21 8.39 1.99
C THR A 100 1.62 9.69 2.54
N GLY A 101 1.20 10.62 1.69
CA GLY A 101 0.57 11.89 2.10
C GLY A 101 -0.82 11.79 2.74
N PRO A 102 -1.77 10.97 2.21
CA PRO A 102 -3.13 10.89 2.77
C PRO A 102 -3.28 9.79 3.83
N ALA A 103 -3.87 10.14 4.98
CA ALA A 103 -4.24 9.20 6.04
C ALA A 103 -5.54 8.44 5.69
N GLY A 104 -5.57 7.71 4.58
CA GLY A 104 -6.74 6.94 4.14
C GLY A 104 -6.64 6.36 2.73
N PRO A 105 -7.64 5.57 2.28
CA PRO A 105 -7.62 4.92 0.97
C PRO A 105 -7.58 5.94 -0.18
N VAL A 106 -6.53 5.86 -1.00
CA VAL A 106 -6.29 6.77 -2.13
C VAL A 106 -7.12 6.32 -3.33
N ARG A 107 -7.95 7.20 -3.86
CA ARG A 107 -8.74 6.91 -5.07
C ARG A 107 -7.82 7.01 -6.29
N CYS A 108 -8.01 6.14 -7.29
CA CYS A 108 -7.21 6.13 -8.53
C CYS A 108 -7.10 7.53 -9.19
N ARG A 109 -8.16 8.34 -9.09
CA ARG A 109 -8.17 9.73 -9.57
C ARG A 109 -7.12 10.62 -8.89
N GLN A 110 -6.93 10.48 -7.58
CA GLN A 110 -5.95 11.27 -6.81
C GLN A 110 -4.51 10.90 -7.17
N VAL A 111 -4.27 9.62 -7.50
CA VAL A 111 -2.97 9.15 -7.98
C VAL A 111 -2.64 9.77 -9.34
N VAL A 112 -3.61 9.79 -10.26
CA VAL A 112 -3.44 10.36 -11.61
C VAL A 112 -3.22 11.88 -11.55
N GLU A 113 -3.99 12.58 -10.72
CA GLU A 113 -3.83 14.03 -10.50
C GLU A 113 -2.46 14.35 -9.84
N GLY A 114 -2.01 13.55 -8.87
CA GLY A 114 -0.71 13.73 -8.20
C GLY A 114 0.50 13.44 -9.10
N LEU A 115 0.35 12.57 -10.09
CA LEU A 115 1.39 12.26 -11.08
C LEU A 115 1.41 13.24 -12.27
N GLY A 116 0.52 14.24 -12.30
CA GLY A 116 0.44 15.21 -13.39
C GLY A 116 0.06 14.60 -14.74
N LEU A 117 -0.59 13.44 -14.74
CA LEU A 117 -0.98 12.73 -15.96
C LEU A 117 -2.35 13.24 -16.42
N GLU A 118 -2.44 13.82 -17.62
CA GLU A 118 -3.72 14.15 -18.23
C GLU A 118 -4.48 12.86 -18.59
N VAL A 119 -5.70 12.72 -18.05
CA VAL A 119 -6.64 11.65 -18.42
C VAL A 119 -7.07 11.90 -19.86
N THR A 120 -6.38 11.28 -20.82
CA THR A 120 -6.88 11.16 -22.18
C THR A 120 -7.89 10.01 -22.19
N PRO A 121 -9.19 10.26 -22.49
CA PRO A 121 -10.11 9.17 -22.76
C PRO A 121 -9.61 8.45 -24.00
N ARG A 122 -9.01 7.26 -23.82
CA ARG A 122 -8.71 6.39 -24.94
C ARG A 122 -10.03 6.09 -25.63
N ASN A 123 -10.10 6.47 -26.90
CA ASN A 123 -11.18 6.17 -27.83
C ASN A 123 -11.71 4.76 -27.60
N VAL A 124 -12.96 4.65 -27.13
CA VAL A 124 -13.76 3.44 -27.26
C VAL A 124 -14.19 3.37 -28.73
N GLY A 125 -13.21 3.16 -29.61
CA GLY A 125 -13.42 2.91 -31.04
C GLY A 125 -14.02 1.51 -31.17
N GLY A 126 -15.24 1.45 -31.69
CA GLY A 126 -16.10 0.29 -31.64
C GLY A 126 -15.47 -1.01 -32.16
N CYS A 127 -15.63 -2.06 -31.36
CA CYS A 127 -15.71 -3.41 -31.89
C CYS A 127 -17.20 -3.66 -32.15
N ALA A 128 -17.63 -3.36 -33.38
CA ALA A 128 -18.88 -3.86 -33.90
C ALA A 128 -18.75 -5.39 -33.99
N ILE A 129 -19.56 -6.11 -33.22
CA ILE A 129 -19.79 -7.54 -33.44
C ILE A 129 -20.91 -7.62 -34.48
N THR A 130 -20.52 -7.88 -35.73
CA THR A 130 -21.38 -8.49 -36.75
C THR A 130 -20.75 -9.81 -37.13
#